data_AF-A0A1F8NE42-F1
#
_entry.id   AF-A0A1F8NE42-F1
#
_cell.length_a   1.000
_cell.length_b   1.000
_cell.length_c   1.000
_cell.angle_alpha   90.00
_cell.angle_beta   90.00
_cell.angle_gamma   90.00
#
_symmetry.space_group_name_H-M   'P 1'
#
loop_
_entity.id
_entity.type
_entity.pdbx_description
1 polymer ?
#
loop_
_entity_poly.entity_id
_entity_poly.type
_entity_poly.pdbx_seq_one_letter_code
_entity_poly.pdbx_strand_id
1 'polypeptide(L)'
;MGRLRFEVRQTYGRDRGPDELWASPQTFVLPAFECTLEEAGTWGLGFLRHPPRLSTGSPGVLQRVTVGAEEAKILAEFAVLTVEAERRDQLRAVSFHLDLESPVLWGLPFIGAEDSLQLTLAP
;
A
#
# COMPACT_ATOMS: atom_id res chain seq x y z
N MET A 1 10.18 2.77 -4.22
CA MET A 1 10.30 1.50 -3.46
C MET A 1 10.30 1.77 -1.96
N GLY A 2 9.94 0.77 -1.15
CA GLY A 2 9.98 0.85 0.32
C GLY A 2 10.62 -0.37 0.97
N ARG A 3 11.38 -0.17 2.05
CA ARG A 3 11.96 -1.24 2.87
C ARG A 3 11.46 -1.12 4.29
N LEU A 4 11.03 -2.24 4.86
CA LEU A 4 10.60 -2.33 6.24
C LEU A 4 11.69 -2.89 7.15
N ARG A 5 11.71 -2.38 8.37
CA ARG A 5 12.46 -2.95 9.49
C ARG A 5 11.54 -2.98 10.71
N PHE A 6 11.15 -4.18 11.12
CA PHE A 6 10.37 -4.36 12.35
C PHE A 6 11.29 -4.26 13.57
N GLU A 7 10.88 -3.46 14.55
CA GLU A 7 11.54 -3.37 15.85
C GLU A 7 10.82 -4.24 16.87
N VAL A 8 9.49 -4.25 16.80
CA VAL A 8 8.62 -5.05 17.66
C VAL A 8 7.51 -5.64 16.81
N ARG A 9 7.29 -6.94 16.97
CA ARG A 9 6.04 -7.59 16.56
C ARG A 9 5.72 -8.67 17.57
N GLN A 10 4.63 -8.48 18.29
CA GLN A 10 4.20 -9.37 19.37
C GLN A 10 2.79 -9.85 19.12
N THR A 11 2.53 -11.12 19.40
CA THR A 11 1.19 -11.71 19.36
C THR A 11 0.75 -12.12 20.76
N TYR A 12 -0.55 -12.26 21.01
CA TYR A 12 -1.03 -12.76 22.30
C TYR A 12 -0.73 -14.26 22.51
N GLY A 13 -0.47 -15.01 21.44
CA GLY A 13 -0.19 -16.44 21.45
C GLY A 13 1.29 -16.76 21.23
N ARG A 14 1.56 -17.77 20.38
CA ARG A 14 2.92 -18.07 19.95
C ARG A 14 3.41 -16.97 19.01
N ASP A 15 4.52 -16.34 19.37
CA ASP A 15 5.16 -15.34 18.53
C ASP A 15 5.42 -15.87 17.11
N ARG A 16 4.96 -15.08 16.14
CA ARG A 16 5.24 -15.25 14.73
C ARG A 16 5.97 -14.02 14.23
N GLY A 17 6.97 -14.24 13.38
CA GLY A 17 7.68 -13.14 12.70
C GLY A 17 6.74 -12.33 11.79
N PRO A 18 7.19 -11.18 11.25
CA PRO A 18 6.44 -10.38 10.27
C PRO A 18 6.07 -11.17 9.01
N ASP A 19 5.17 -10.63 8.19
CA ASP A 19 4.74 -11.28 6.96
C ASP A 19 5.94 -11.51 6.03
N GLU A 20 5.96 -12.64 5.32
CA GLU A 20 7.05 -12.96 4.39
C GLU A 20 7.14 -11.96 3.24
N LEU A 21 6.04 -11.25 2.94
CA LEU A 21 6.03 -10.10 2.04
C LEU A 21 7.15 -9.10 2.38
N TRP A 22 7.45 -8.89 3.66
CA TRP A 22 8.43 -7.90 4.10
C TRP A 22 9.88 -8.38 4.06
N ALA A 23 10.13 -9.63 3.67
CA ALA A 23 11.49 -10.17 3.52
C ALA A 23 12.28 -9.46 2.40
N SER A 24 11.59 -8.82 1.46
CA SER A 24 12.17 -8.00 0.39
C SER A 24 11.55 -6.59 0.37
N PRO A 25 12.26 -5.60 -0.22
CA PRO A 25 11.67 -4.31 -0.52
C PRO A 25 10.39 -4.44 -1.36
N GLN A 26 9.41 -3.60 -1.08
CA GLN A 26 8.10 -3.62 -1.73
C GLN A 26 7.84 -2.34 -2.54
N THR A 27 7.06 -2.47 -3.61
CA THR A 27 6.52 -1.31 -4.33
C THR A 27 5.17 -0.96 -3.72
N PHE A 28 5.07 0.24 -3.14
CA PHE A 28 3.81 0.76 -2.65
C PHE A 28 3.11 1.52 -3.77
N VAL A 29 1.90 1.09 -4.11
CA VAL A 29 1.00 1.80 -5.02
C VAL A 29 -0.21 2.20 -4.20
N LEU A 30 -0.41 3.51 -4.07
CA LEU A 30 -1.37 4.10 -3.16
C LEU A 30 -2.23 5.11 -3.92
N PRO A 31 -3.49 5.32 -3.51
CA PRO A 31 -4.31 6.37 -4.07
C PRO A 31 -3.68 7.74 -3.81
N ALA A 32 -3.55 8.54 -4.86
CA ALA A 32 -3.03 9.91 -4.78
C ALA A 32 -4.16 10.96 -4.65
N PHE A 33 -5.37 10.52 -4.35
CA PHE A 33 -6.60 11.30 -4.29
C PHE A 33 -7.40 10.95 -3.03
N GLU A 34 -8.42 11.75 -2.73
CA GLU A 34 -9.30 11.54 -1.58
C GLU A 34 -10.03 10.19 -1.66
N CYS A 35 -9.85 9.37 -0.62
CA CYS A 35 -10.50 8.08 -0.45
C CYS A 35 -10.74 7.83 1.04
N THR A 36 -11.64 6.92 1.35
CA THR A 36 -11.85 6.44 2.72
C THR A 36 -10.68 5.57 3.18
N LEU A 37 -10.53 5.42 4.50
CA LEU A 37 -9.50 4.57 5.08
C LEU A 37 -9.67 3.10 4.66
N GLU A 38 -10.91 2.64 4.51
CA GLU A 38 -11.24 1.29 4.06
C GLU A 38 -10.82 1.06 2.60
N GLU A 39 -11.07 2.02 1.71
CA GLU A 39 -10.63 1.97 0.31
C GLU A 39 -9.10 1.99 0.22
N ALA A 40 -8.44 2.87 0.97
CA ALA A 40 -6.98 2.94 1.03
C ALA A 40 -6.36 1.61 1.48
N GLY A 41 -6.93 0.99 2.52
CA GLY A 41 -6.50 -0.32 3.01
C GLY A 41 -6.71 -1.43 1.98
N THR A 42 -7.90 -1.46 1.36
CA THR A 42 -8.25 -2.45 0.34
C THR A 42 -7.33 -2.36 -0.88
N TRP A 43 -7.14 -1.15 -1.43
CA TRP A 43 -6.30 -0.95 -2.60
C TRP A 43 -4.81 -1.12 -2.28
N GLY A 44 -4.33 -0.57 -1.16
CA GLY A 44 -2.93 -0.71 -0.75
C GLY A 44 -2.53 -2.18 -0.57
N LEU A 45 -3.38 -2.95 0.12
CA LEU A 45 -3.20 -4.40 0.27
C LEU A 45 -3.26 -5.14 -1.08
N GLY A 46 -4.25 -4.80 -1.91
CA GLY A 46 -4.43 -5.39 -3.23
C GLY A 46 -3.20 -5.21 -4.11
N PHE A 47 -2.68 -3.99 -4.20
CA PHE A 47 -1.49 -3.68 -4.99
C PHE A 47 -0.19 -4.19 -4.38
N LEU A 48 -0.08 -4.30 -3.06
CA LEU A 48 1.10 -4.94 -2.45
C LEU A 48 1.18 -6.43 -2.80
N ARG A 49 0.04 -7.13 -2.82
CA ARG A 49 -0.03 -8.57 -3.18
C ARG A 49 0.05 -8.79 -4.69
N HIS A 50 -0.53 -7.88 -5.46
CA HIS A 50 -0.60 -7.95 -6.93
C HIS A 50 -0.16 -6.62 -7.53
N PRO A 51 1.16 -6.31 -7.51
CA PRO A 51 1.65 -5.03 -7.98
C PRO A 51 1.35 -4.84 -9.47
N PRO A 52 0.84 -3.67 -9.88
CA PRO A 52 0.65 -3.35 -11.28
C PRO A 52 1.99 -3.39 -12.03
N ARG A 53 1.96 -3.85 -13.27
CA ARG A 53 3.05 -3.56 -14.20
C ARG A 53 2.96 -2.10 -14.61
N LEU A 54 3.96 -1.32 -14.22
CA LEU A 54 4.06 0.09 -14.59
C LEU A 54 4.86 0.21 -15.88
N SER A 55 4.21 0.63 -16.95
CA SER A 55 4.85 0.97 -18.23
C SER A 55 4.86 2.48 -18.43
N THR A 56 5.99 3.04 -18.83
CA THR A 56 6.12 4.47 -19.13
C THR A 56 5.14 4.86 -20.24
N GLY A 57 4.24 5.80 -19.93
CA GLY A 57 3.36 6.44 -20.89
C GLY A 57 3.85 7.83 -21.28
N SER A 58 3.07 8.51 -22.13
CA SER A 58 3.30 9.92 -22.43
C SER A 58 3.13 10.75 -21.16
N PRO A 59 4.06 11.68 -20.85
CA PRO A 59 3.91 12.56 -19.70
C PRO A 59 2.68 13.44 -19.86
N GLY A 60 1.97 13.66 -18.75
CA GLY A 60 0.76 14.47 -18.71
C GLY A 60 0.57 15.11 -17.33
N VAL A 61 -0.30 16.12 -17.28
CA VAL A 61 -0.68 16.75 -16.01
C VAL A 61 -1.78 15.91 -15.37
N LEU A 62 -1.48 15.31 -14.21
CA LEU A 62 -2.49 14.64 -13.41
C LEU A 62 -3.32 15.68 -12.65
N GLN A 63 -4.63 15.58 -12.76
CA GLN A 63 -5.56 16.44 -12.04
C GLN A 63 -6.07 15.73 -10.77
N ARG A 64 -6.53 16.52 -9.80
CA ARG A 64 -7.15 16.04 -8.54
C ARG A 64 -6.24 15.16 -7.68
N VAL A 65 -4.94 15.41 -7.74
CA VAL A 65 -3.97 14.85 -6.81
C VAL A 65 -4.07 15.64 -5.51
N THR A 66 -4.57 15.01 -4.44
CA THR A 66 -4.80 15.65 -3.13
C THR A 66 -3.92 15.09 -2.03
N VAL A 67 -3.15 14.03 -2.32
CA VAL A 67 -2.21 13.40 -1.38
C VAL A 67 -0.81 13.92 -1.68
N GLY A 68 -0.18 14.56 -0.70
CA GLY A 68 1.21 14.98 -0.77
C GLY A 68 2.18 13.87 -0.38
N ALA A 69 3.48 14.16 -0.42
CA ALA A 69 4.52 13.16 -0.18
C ALA A 69 4.53 12.63 1.27
N GLU A 70 4.26 13.49 2.25
CA GLU A 70 4.16 13.09 3.66
C GLU A 70 2.91 12.23 3.90
N GLU A 71 1.76 12.61 3.32
CA GLU A 71 0.55 11.80 3.41
C GLU A 71 0.72 10.44 2.72
N ALA A 72 1.45 10.38 1.61
CA ALA A 72 1.76 9.13 0.93
C ALA A 72 2.57 8.18 1.83
N LYS A 73 3.51 8.70 2.63
CA LYS A 73 4.24 7.89 3.61
C LYS A 73 3.31 7.35 4.69
N ILE A 74 2.42 8.18 5.23
CA ILE A 74 1.43 7.76 6.25
C ILE A 74 0.51 6.65 5.68
N LEU A 75 0.06 6.80 4.43
CA LEU A 75 -0.74 5.77 3.76
C LEU A 75 0.03 4.47 3.54
N ALA A 76 1.33 4.54 3.24
CA ALA A 76 2.18 3.36 3.11
C ALA A 76 2.33 2.62 4.45
N GLU A 77 2.55 3.36 5.55
CA GLU A 77 2.59 2.81 6.91
C GLU A 77 1.24 2.18 7.30
N PHE A 78 0.12 2.81 6.92
CA PHE A 78 -1.20 2.24 7.11
C PHE A 78 -1.37 0.91 6.35
N ALA A 79 -0.94 0.83 5.09
CA ALA A 79 -1.00 -0.40 4.31
C ALA A 79 -0.20 -1.55 4.95
N VAL A 80 0.97 -1.24 5.55
CA VAL A 80 1.75 -2.21 6.34
C VAL A 80 0.94 -2.75 7.52
N LEU A 81 0.31 -1.85 8.28
CA LEU A 81 -0.53 -2.22 9.42
C LEU A 81 -1.72 -3.09 8.98
N THR A 82 -2.35 -2.76 7.85
CA THR A 82 -3.45 -3.55 7.28
C THR A 82 -3.00 -4.99 6.99
N VAL A 83 -1.88 -5.18 6.30
CA VAL A 83 -1.33 -6.52 6.00
C VAL A 83 -1.07 -7.30 7.29
N GLU A 84 -0.41 -6.69 8.28
CA GLU A 84 -0.07 -7.37 9.53
C GLU A 84 -1.31 -7.71 10.36
N ALA A 85 -2.35 -6.87 10.34
CA ALA A 85 -3.61 -7.12 11.02
C ALA A 85 -4.41 -8.28 10.39
N GLU A 86 -4.30 -8.50 9.07
CA GLU A 86 -5.00 -9.58 8.38
C GLU A 86 -4.49 -10.99 8.71
N ARG A 87 -3.34 -11.13 9.36
CA ARG A 87 -2.68 -12.43 9.58
C ARG A 87 -3.39 -13.34 10.58
N ARG A 88 -4.50 -12.88 11.19
CA ARG A 88 -5.36 -13.62 12.14
C ARG A 88 -4.58 -14.32 13.26
N ASP A 89 -3.41 -13.79 13.63
CA ASP A 89 -2.52 -14.35 14.64
C ASP A 89 -2.57 -13.59 15.97
N GLN A 90 -3.62 -12.77 16.16
CA GLN A 90 -3.86 -11.98 17.37
C GLN A 90 -2.68 -11.05 17.69
N LEU A 91 -2.37 -10.17 16.74
CA LEU A 91 -1.36 -9.12 16.91
C LEU A 91 -1.66 -8.28 18.15
N ARG A 92 -0.69 -8.19 19.06
CA ARG A 92 -0.77 -7.41 20.30
C ARG A 92 -0.12 -6.05 20.14
N ALA A 93 1.07 -6.01 19.55
CA ALA A 93 1.85 -4.81 19.36
C ALA A 93 2.72 -4.94 18.11
N VAL A 94 2.88 -3.84 17.39
CA VAL A 94 3.76 -3.75 16.23
C VAL A 94 4.42 -2.37 16.20
N SER A 95 5.73 -2.35 15.96
CA SER A 95 6.53 -1.15 15.73
C SER A 95 7.52 -1.45 14.63
N PHE A 96 7.63 -0.55 13.67
CA PHE A 96 8.50 -0.70 12.52
C PHE A 96 8.95 0.66 12.00
N HIS A 97 10.02 0.63 11.22
CA HIS A 97 10.43 1.74 10.38
C HIS A 97 10.19 1.40 8.91
N LEU A 98 9.67 2.37 8.19
CA LEU A 98 9.47 2.31 6.76
C LEU A 98 10.35 3.36 6.08
N ASP A 99 11.37 2.88 5.37
CA ASP A 99 12.22 3.71 4.52
C ASP A 99 11.63 3.70 3.11
N LEU A 100 11.22 4.89 2.61
CA LEU A 100 10.66 5.08 1.28
C LEU A 100 11.56 5.96 0.44
N GLU A 101 11.68 5.59 -0.84
CA GLU A 101 12.13 6.52 -1.87
C GLU A 101 11.09 7.63 -2.09
N SER A 102 11.51 8.74 -2.69
CA SER A 102 10.60 9.82 -3.04
C SER A 102 9.44 9.30 -3.90
N PRO A 103 8.18 9.59 -3.53
CA PRO A 103 7.03 9.11 -4.27
C PRO A 103 6.99 9.75 -5.65
N VAL A 104 6.53 8.98 -6.63
CA VAL A 104 6.26 9.43 -7.99
C VAL A 104 4.80 9.18 -8.31
N LEU A 105 4.20 10.05 -9.11
CA LEU A 105 2.81 9.91 -9.51
C LEU A 105 2.69 9.09 -10.79
N TRP A 106 1.78 8.13 -10.77
CA TRP A 106 1.41 7.31 -11.93
C TRP A 106 -0.07 7.46 -12.23
N GLY A 107 -0.40 7.64 -13.51
CA GLY A 107 -1.77 7.46 -14.00
C GLY A 107 -1.97 6.01 -14.39
N LEU A 108 -2.92 5.32 -13.75
CA LEU A 108 -3.24 3.93 -14.06
C LEU A 108 -4.56 3.85 -14.82
N PRO A 109 -4.61 3.17 -15.98
CA PRO A 109 -5.88 2.88 -16.63
C PRO A 109 -6.64 1.83 -15.80
N PHE A 110 -7.93 2.07 -15.57
CA PHE A 110 -8.81 1.12 -14.90
C PHE A 110 -10.10 0.94 -15.69
N ILE A 111 -10.68 -0.25 -15.61
CA ILE A 111 -12.01 -0.53 -16.13
C ILE A 111 -12.98 -0.47 -14.94
N GLY A 112 -13.85 0.54 -14.91
CA GLY A 112 -14.96 0.59 -13.96
C GLY A 112 -16.18 -0.14 -14.51
N ALA A 113 -16.92 -0.85 -13.65
CA ALA A 113 -18.35 -1.06 -13.89
C ALA A 113 -19.09 0.24 -13.51
N GLU A 114 -20.27 0.52 -14.08
CA GLU A 114 -21.07 1.67 -13.66
C GLU A 114 -21.18 1.69 -12.12
N ASP A 115 -20.84 2.84 -11.52
CA ASP A 115 -20.81 3.07 -10.07
C ASP A 115 -19.84 2.20 -9.24
N SER A 116 -18.84 1.56 -9.86
CA SER A 116 -17.84 0.76 -9.15
C SER A 116 -16.40 1.06 -9.58
N LEU A 117 -15.59 1.55 -8.64
CA LEU A 117 -14.13 1.66 -8.75
C LEU A 117 -13.45 0.29 -8.51
N GLN A 118 -13.97 -0.79 -9.09
CA GLN A 118 -13.22 -2.04 -9.14
C GLN A 118 -12.05 -1.86 -10.10
N LEU A 119 -10.89 -1.51 -9.54
CA LEU A 119 -9.64 -1.32 -10.27
C LEU A 119 -9.14 -2.66 -10.80
N THR A 120 -9.69 -3.11 -11.92
CA THR A 120 -9.02 -4.11 -12.75
C THR A 120 -8.02 -3.36 -13.61
N LEU A 121 -6.74 -3.59 -13.33
CA LEU A 121 -5.66 -3.09 -14.19
C LEU A 121 -5.87 -3.67 -15.59
N ALA A 122 -5.89 -2.80 -16.59
CA ALA A 122 -5.88 -3.25 -17.97
C ALA A 122 -4.63 -4.14 -18.21
N PRO A 123 -4.76 -5.23 -18.99
CA PRO A 123 -3.67 -6.17 -19.24
C PRO A 123 -2.45 -5.54 -19.94
#